data_AF-D3BLC8-F1
#
_entry.id   AF-D3BLC8-F1
#
_cell.length_a   1.000
_cell.length_b   1.000
_cell.length_c   1.000
_cell.angle_alpha   90.00
_cell.angle_beta   90.00
_cell.angle_gamma   90.00
#
_symmetry.space_group_name_H-M   'P 1'
#
loop_
_entity.id
_entity.type
_entity.pdbx_description
1 polymer ?
#
loop_
_entity_poly.entity_id
_entity_poly.type
_entity_poly.pdbx_seq_one_letter_code
_entity_poly.pdbx_strand_id
1 'polypeptide(L)'
;MSIPRDSNIVTLAVIGTAGRDPNKQLTKDHFKYMCDTFDEFIESHHLLEGDKQLVVVSGGSAWADHVVVDRFLNDPNRFKLILYLPCPIVDTEIDDDDDDVCYKRRYQYLDTGSIDWYKNPGRISNMYHDQFESIMCVDPIGQIIQAKEKGAILDTSSNGFHNRNTKISKSDLIVAFTFGEDQPEIGTGTHETWKQSLSKKKYHYSLSKITTRS
;
A
#
# COMPACT_ATOMS: atom_id res chain seq x y z
N MET A 1 -14.66 17.85 -21.62
CA MET A 1 -15.45 18.38 -20.49
C MET A 1 -14.96 17.69 -19.23
N SER A 2 -14.22 18.40 -18.38
CA SER A 2 -13.79 17.91 -17.07
C SER A 2 -14.89 18.19 -16.06
N ILE A 3 -15.35 17.14 -15.38
CA ILE A 3 -16.25 17.27 -14.22
C ILE A 3 -15.54 18.16 -13.19
N PRO A 4 -16.18 19.19 -12.63
CA PRO A 4 -15.59 19.99 -11.56
C PRO A 4 -15.23 19.05 -10.41
N ARG A 5 -13.96 18.99 -10.01
CA ARG A 5 -13.59 18.34 -8.74
C ARG A 5 -14.25 19.14 -7.63
N ASP A 6 -14.97 18.44 -6.75
CA ASP A 6 -15.46 19.02 -5.51
C ASP A 6 -14.24 19.55 -4.74
N SER A 7 -14.21 20.86 -4.46
CA SER A 7 -13.05 21.54 -3.87
C SER A 7 -12.71 21.06 -2.46
N ASN A 8 -13.62 20.31 -1.83
CA ASN A 8 -13.48 19.83 -0.46
C ASN A 8 -12.90 18.42 -0.36
N ILE A 9 -12.71 17.70 -1.48
CA ILE A 9 -12.10 16.37 -1.47
C ILE A 9 -10.60 16.51 -1.73
N VAL A 10 -9.80 15.92 -0.85
CA VAL A 10 -8.34 15.83 -1.00
C VAL A 10 -7.94 14.37 -1.14
N THR A 11 -7.20 14.05 -2.20
CA THR A 11 -6.67 12.70 -2.43
C THR A 11 -5.19 12.61 -2.03
N LEU A 12 -4.88 11.67 -1.14
CA LEU A 12 -3.51 11.37 -0.70
C LEU A 12 -3.11 9.97 -1.17
N ALA A 13 -2.14 9.87 -2.07
CA ALA A 13 -1.52 8.61 -2.41
C ALA A 13 -0.43 8.23 -1.41
N VAL A 14 -0.46 6.98 -0.92
CA VAL A 14 0.68 6.36 -0.22
C VAL A 14 1.24 5.26 -1.10
N ILE A 15 2.52 5.37 -1.43
CA ILE A 15 3.26 4.42 -2.26
C ILE A 15 4.59 4.07 -1.58
N GLY A 16 5.20 2.95 -1.97
CA GLY A 16 6.54 2.68 -1.46
C GLY A 16 7.08 1.31 -1.82
N THR A 17 8.07 0.88 -1.05
CA THR A 17 8.65 -0.46 -1.16
C THR A 17 7.65 -1.53 -0.71
N ALA A 18 7.72 -2.69 -1.35
CA ALA A 18 7.04 -3.93 -0.95
C ALA A 18 8.01 -4.97 -0.36
N GLY A 19 9.25 -4.56 -0.02
CA GLY A 19 10.27 -5.48 0.53
C GLY A 19 11.04 -6.28 -0.52
N ARG A 20 11.17 -5.75 -1.75
CA ARG A 20 11.71 -6.50 -2.90
C ARG A 20 13.23 -6.72 -2.89
N ASP A 21 13.98 -5.84 -2.21
CA ASP A 21 15.44 -5.85 -2.22
C ASP A 21 15.95 -6.65 -1.02
N PRO A 22 16.57 -7.82 -1.22
CA PRO A 22 17.05 -8.66 -0.12
C PRO A 22 18.19 -8.01 0.68
N ASN A 23 18.84 -6.97 0.14
CA ASN A 23 19.90 -6.22 0.84
C ASN A 23 19.33 -5.10 1.72
N LYS A 24 18.02 -4.83 1.63
CA LYS A 24 17.33 -3.75 2.35
C LYS A 24 16.14 -4.34 3.09
N GLN A 25 16.46 -5.25 4.01
CA GLN A 25 15.45 -5.95 4.79
C GLN A 25 14.65 -4.97 5.64
N LEU A 26 13.34 -5.04 5.48
CA LEU A 26 12.41 -4.25 6.27
C LEU A 26 12.13 -4.98 7.59
N THR A 27 11.82 -4.22 8.64
CA THR A 27 11.59 -4.73 9.99
C THR A 27 10.34 -4.08 10.60
N LYS A 28 9.92 -4.56 11.77
CA LYS A 28 8.82 -3.93 12.54
C LYS A 28 9.06 -2.44 12.78
N ASP A 29 10.31 -2.03 13.05
CA ASP A 29 10.69 -0.63 13.24
C ASP A 29 10.48 0.21 11.98
N HIS A 30 10.80 -0.35 10.80
CA HIS A 30 10.52 0.32 9.54
C HIS A 30 9.02 0.52 9.34
N PHE A 31 8.21 -0.52 9.58
CA PHE A 31 6.76 -0.41 9.44
C PHE A 31 6.17 0.60 10.43
N LYS A 32 6.62 0.56 11.70
CA LYS A 32 6.25 1.54 12.72
C LYS A 32 6.62 2.96 12.29
N TYR A 33 7.83 3.18 11.77
CA TYR A 33 8.25 4.48 11.26
C TYR A 33 7.34 4.99 10.14
N MET A 34 7.01 4.15 9.16
CA MET A 34 6.09 4.55 8.06
C MET A 34 4.71 4.93 8.59
N CYS A 35 4.21 4.15 9.55
CA CYS A 35 2.96 4.34 10.24
C CYS A 35 2.90 5.67 11.02
N ASP A 36 3.90 5.93 11.88
CA ASP A 36 4.00 7.18 12.64
C ASP A 36 4.16 8.39 11.72
N THR A 37 4.98 8.27 10.67
CA THR A 37 5.21 9.35 9.70
C THR A 37 3.95 9.67 8.91
N PHE A 38 3.13 8.67 8.58
CA PHE A 38 1.85 8.88 7.92
C PHE A 38 0.86 9.65 8.81
N ASP A 39 0.78 9.31 10.10
CA ASP A 39 -0.07 10.04 11.05
C ASP A 39 0.39 11.49 11.22
N GLU A 40 1.69 11.71 11.44
CA GLU A 40 2.28 13.06 11.54
C GLU A 40 2.06 13.87 10.26
N PHE A 41 2.15 13.22 9.09
CA PHE A 41 1.89 13.87 7.81
C PHE A 41 0.44 14.38 7.71
N ILE A 42 -0.54 13.55 8.07
CA ILE A 42 -1.96 13.93 8.05
C ILE A 42 -2.21 15.14 8.96
N GLU A 43 -1.63 15.11 10.17
CA GLU A 43 -1.80 16.15 11.17
C GLU A 43 -1.13 17.47 10.76
N SER A 44 0.17 17.42 10.42
CA SER A 44 0.95 18.60 10.02
C SER A 44 0.44 19.29 8.77
N HIS A 45 -0.27 18.58 7.90
CA HIS A 45 -0.87 19.14 6.69
C HIS A 45 -2.36 19.48 6.85
N HIS A 46 -2.91 19.36 8.06
CA HIS A 46 -4.29 19.70 8.39
C HIS A 46 -5.30 19.05 7.42
N LEU A 47 -5.06 17.77 7.09
CA LEU A 47 -5.83 17.05 6.06
C LEU A 47 -7.22 16.60 6.53
N LEU A 48 -7.46 16.63 7.84
CA LEU A 48 -8.74 16.25 8.48
C LEU A 48 -9.48 17.45 9.10
N GLU A 49 -9.00 18.69 8.88
CA GLU A 49 -9.63 19.88 9.45
C GLU A 49 -10.72 20.47 8.57
N GLY A 50 -11.74 21.04 9.23
CA GLY A 50 -12.88 21.68 8.58
C GLY A 50 -13.77 20.67 7.86
N ASP A 51 -14.37 21.11 6.74
CA ASP A 51 -15.27 20.28 5.93
C ASP A 51 -14.53 19.43 4.88
N LYS A 52 -13.21 19.25 5.03
CA LYS A 52 -12.40 18.47 4.09
C LYS A 52 -12.72 16.99 4.22
N GLN A 53 -12.89 16.33 3.08
CA GLN A 53 -12.96 14.89 3.01
C GLN A 53 -11.63 14.34 2.50
N LEU A 54 -10.92 13.60 3.34
CA LEU A 54 -9.69 12.89 2.95
C LEU A 54 -10.04 11.55 2.31
N VAL A 55 -9.52 11.33 1.11
CA VAL A 55 -9.51 10.05 0.41
C VAL A 55 -8.06 9.58 0.29
N VAL A 56 -7.72 8.53 1.02
CA VAL A 56 -6.41 7.90 0.95
C VAL A 56 -6.45 6.81 -0.12
N VAL A 57 -5.45 6.80 -1.00
CA VAL A 57 -5.33 5.81 -2.06
C VAL A 57 -4.00 5.08 -2.00
N SER A 58 -4.00 3.78 -2.28
CA SER A 58 -2.76 2.99 -2.35
C SER A 58 -2.92 1.78 -3.27
N GLY A 59 -1.86 0.99 -3.41
CA GLY A 59 -1.78 -0.15 -4.31
C GLY A 59 -2.11 -1.52 -3.71
N GLY A 60 -2.34 -1.58 -2.40
CA GLY A 60 -2.57 -2.82 -1.65
C GLY A 60 -1.38 -3.78 -1.63
N SER A 61 -0.17 -3.28 -1.92
CA SER A 61 1.06 -4.09 -1.76
C SER A 61 1.38 -4.27 -0.27
N ALA A 62 2.33 -5.15 0.05
CA ALA A 62 2.87 -5.24 1.40
C ALA A 62 3.63 -3.96 1.81
N TRP A 63 3.99 -3.86 3.09
CA TRP A 63 4.81 -2.78 3.66
C TRP A 63 4.21 -1.38 3.48
N ALA A 64 4.75 -0.55 2.59
CA ALA A 64 4.38 0.87 2.52
C ALA A 64 2.90 1.09 2.17
N ASP A 65 2.38 0.31 1.23
CA ASP A 65 0.96 0.36 0.86
C ASP A 65 0.07 -0.18 2.00
N HIS A 66 0.60 -1.06 2.87
CA HIS A 66 -0.15 -1.66 3.97
C HIS A 66 -0.33 -0.72 5.17
N VAL A 67 0.45 0.36 5.25
CA VAL A 67 0.30 1.42 6.26
C VAL A 67 -1.13 1.97 6.27
N VAL A 68 -1.70 2.22 5.09
CA VAL A 68 -3.05 2.81 4.99
C VAL A 68 -4.13 1.79 5.33
N VAL A 69 -3.85 0.49 5.16
CA VAL A 69 -4.74 -0.60 5.57
C VAL A 69 -4.78 -0.67 7.09
N ASP A 70 -3.62 -0.72 7.74
CA ASP A 70 -3.50 -0.73 9.20
C ASP A 70 -4.22 0.47 9.83
N ARG A 71 -3.94 1.68 9.33
CA ARG A 71 -4.56 2.91 9.84
C ARG A 71 -6.06 2.99 9.62
N PHE A 72 -6.53 2.51 8.47
CA PHE A 72 -7.96 2.45 8.21
C PHE A 72 -8.67 1.44 9.13
N LEU A 73 -8.05 0.29 9.41
CA LEU A 73 -8.65 -0.70 10.33
C LEU A 73 -8.77 -0.18 11.76
N ASN A 74 -7.77 0.60 12.20
CA ASN A 74 -7.74 1.23 13.52
C ASN A 74 -8.81 2.32 13.68
N ASP A 75 -9.04 3.14 12.64
CA ASP A 75 -10.13 4.13 12.62
C ASP A 75 -10.75 4.27 11.21
N PRO A 76 -11.76 3.44 10.86
CA PRO A 76 -12.38 3.43 9.54
C PRO A 76 -13.12 4.72 9.17
N ASN A 77 -13.41 5.58 10.16
CA ASN A 77 -14.11 6.84 9.95
C ASN A 77 -13.15 8.00 9.72
N ARG A 78 -11.84 7.82 9.98
CA ARG A 78 -10.82 8.87 9.84
C ARG A 78 -10.68 9.38 8.41
N PHE A 79 -10.76 8.48 7.42
CA PHE A 79 -10.67 8.81 6.01
C PHE A 79 -11.36 7.74 5.16
N LYS A 80 -11.64 8.04 3.88
CA LYS A 80 -12.04 7.01 2.91
C LYS A 80 -10.81 6.34 2.33
N LEU A 81 -10.85 5.02 2.15
CA LEU A 81 -9.76 4.24 1.59
C LEU A 81 -10.13 3.66 0.23
N ILE A 82 -9.28 3.85 -0.77
CA ILE A 82 -9.35 3.17 -2.07
C ILE A 82 -8.03 2.42 -2.32
N LEU A 83 -8.10 1.11 -2.45
CA LEU A 83 -6.98 0.27 -2.84
C LEU A 83 -7.14 -0.10 -4.31
N TYR A 84 -6.24 0.41 -5.14
CA TYR A 84 -6.12 -0.03 -6.52
C TYR A 84 -5.26 -1.29 -6.53
N LEU A 85 -5.89 -2.45 -6.70
CA LEU A 85 -5.20 -3.73 -6.66
C LEU A 85 -4.70 -4.12 -8.05
N PRO A 86 -3.57 -4.83 -8.15
CA PRO A 86 -3.07 -5.28 -9.45
C PRO A 86 -3.89 -6.45 -10.02
N CYS A 87 -4.59 -7.20 -9.17
CA CYS A 87 -5.54 -8.26 -9.55
C CYS A 87 -6.53 -8.52 -8.39
N PRO A 88 -7.61 -9.28 -8.63
CA PRO A 88 -8.54 -9.67 -7.57
C PRO A 88 -7.89 -10.48 -6.44
N ILE A 89 -8.46 -10.37 -5.24
CA ILE A 89 -8.24 -11.29 -4.12
C ILE A 89 -9.33 -12.36 -4.15
N VAL A 90 -8.96 -13.62 -3.94
CA VAL A 90 -9.81 -14.80 -3.96
C VAL A 90 -9.71 -15.57 -2.63
N ASP A 91 -10.77 -16.30 -2.29
CA ASP A 91 -10.77 -17.25 -1.17
C ASP A 91 -9.89 -18.46 -1.51
N THR A 92 -9.23 -19.03 -0.51
CA THR A 92 -8.38 -20.21 -0.61
C THR A 92 -8.92 -21.29 0.30
N GLU A 93 -8.81 -22.55 -0.13
CA GLU A 93 -9.01 -23.66 0.79
C GLU A 93 -7.97 -23.54 1.91
N ILE A 94 -8.44 -23.56 3.16
CA ILE A 94 -7.56 -23.55 4.32
C ILE A 94 -7.00 -24.97 4.42
N ASP A 95 -5.71 -25.15 4.16
CA ASP A 95 -5.03 -26.39 4.51
C ASP A 95 -4.93 -26.44 6.05
N ASP A 96 -5.70 -27.36 6.64
CA ASP A 96 -5.83 -27.45 8.09
C ASP A 96 -4.60 -28.06 8.79
N ASP A 97 -3.61 -28.52 8.01
CA ASP A 97 -2.47 -29.33 8.46
C ASP A 97 -1.15 -28.55 8.69
N ASP A 98 -1.12 -27.21 8.49
CA ASP A 98 0.10 -26.41 8.69
C ASP A 98 0.13 -25.74 10.07
N ASP A 99 0.69 -26.46 11.06
CA ASP A 99 0.84 -26.00 12.46
C ASP A 99 1.97 -24.96 12.65
N ASP A 100 2.76 -24.63 11.59
CA ASP A 100 3.98 -23.80 11.71
C ASP A 100 3.81 -22.35 11.20
N VAL A 101 2.59 -21.94 10.85
CA VAL A 101 2.28 -20.56 10.43
C VAL A 101 1.62 -19.75 11.56
N CYS A 102 2.01 -18.48 11.68
CA CYS A 102 1.39 -17.57 12.65
C CYS A 102 -0.11 -17.36 12.41
N TYR A 103 -0.58 -17.52 11.14
CA TYR A 103 -1.98 -17.46 10.75
C TYR A 103 -2.26 -18.42 9.59
N LYS A 104 -3.45 -19.03 9.60
CA LYS A 104 -4.00 -19.74 8.44
C LYS A 104 -4.59 -18.72 7.48
N ARG A 105 -3.92 -18.48 6.35
CA ARG A 105 -4.37 -17.48 5.36
C ARG A 105 -5.55 -18.03 4.55
N ARG A 106 -6.69 -17.35 4.63
CA ARG A 106 -7.92 -17.68 3.88
C ARG A 106 -8.00 -16.98 2.51
N TYR A 107 -7.24 -15.91 2.30
CA TYR A 107 -7.36 -15.08 1.11
C TYR A 107 -6.02 -14.87 0.43
N GLN A 108 -5.99 -14.87 -0.90
CA GLN A 108 -4.78 -14.55 -1.66
C GLN A 108 -5.09 -13.70 -2.89
N TYR A 109 -4.11 -12.98 -3.42
CA TYR A 109 -4.21 -12.44 -4.77
C TYR A 109 -4.27 -13.57 -5.78
N LEU A 110 -5.09 -13.42 -6.82
CA LEU A 110 -5.27 -14.44 -7.85
C LEU A 110 -3.94 -14.77 -8.56
N ASP A 111 -3.35 -15.91 -8.21
CA ASP A 111 -2.21 -16.51 -8.92
C ASP A 111 -2.72 -17.25 -10.15
N THR A 112 -2.32 -16.81 -11.35
CA THR A 112 -2.76 -17.40 -12.62
C THR A 112 -1.95 -18.63 -13.05
N GLY A 113 -0.99 -19.07 -12.24
CA GLY A 113 -0.04 -20.13 -12.57
C GLY A 113 1.12 -19.68 -13.46
N SER A 114 0.98 -18.55 -14.18
CA SER A 114 1.98 -18.06 -15.13
C SER A 114 3.29 -17.65 -14.44
N ILE A 115 4.42 -18.03 -15.03
CA ILE A 115 5.77 -17.64 -14.58
C ILE A 115 6.08 -16.18 -14.96
N ASP A 116 5.48 -15.69 -16.04
CA ASP A 116 5.58 -14.28 -16.45
C ASP A 116 4.84 -13.40 -15.44
N TRP A 117 5.60 -12.66 -14.63
CA TRP A 117 5.08 -11.78 -13.58
C TRP A 117 4.17 -10.68 -14.11
N TYR A 118 4.36 -10.26 -15.37
CA TYR A 118 3.48 -9.26 -15.98
C TYR A 118 2.08 -9.82 -16.19
N LYS A 119 1.97 -11.13 -16.44
CA LYS A 119 0.71 -11.88 -16.60
C LYS A 119 0.23 -12.52 -15.30
N ASN A 120 1.03 -12.48 -14.25
CA ASN A 120 0.72 -13.03 -12.93
C ASN A 120 1.14 -12.09 -11.80
N PRO A 121 0.48 -10.93 -11.68
CA PRO A 121 0.75 -10.02 -10.57
C PRO A 121 0.38 -10.63 -9.22
N GLY A 122 -0.53 -11.61 -9.18
CA GLY A 122 -0.98 -12.24 -7.94
C GLY A 122 0.14 -13.01 -7.24
N ARG A 123 0.89 -13.84 -7.98
CA ARG A 123 2.05 -14.55 -7.42
C ARG A 123 3.04 -13.63 -6.72
N ILE A 124 3.40 -12.53 -7.39
CA ILE A 124 4.36 -11.56 -6.85
C ILE A 124 3.78 -10.84 -5.63
N SER A 125 2.51 -10.44 -5.67
CA SER A 125 1.85 -9.86 -4.51
C SER A 125 1.81 -10.81 -3.32
N ASN A 126 1.45 -12.09 -3.52
CA ASN A 126 1.39 -13.10 -2.45
C ASN A 126 2.76 -13.27 -1.80
N MET A 127 3.82 -13.45 -2.61
CA MET A 127 5.20 -13.59 -2.12
C MET A 127 5.63 -12.40 -1.22
N TYR A 128 5.30 -11.16 -1.59
CA TYR A 128 5.63 -10.00 -0.75
C TYR A 128 4.82 -9.95 0.53
N HIS A 129 3.56 -10.40 0.51
CA HIS A 129 2.74 -10.50 1.71
C HIS A 129 3.21 -11.63 2.63
N ASP A 130 3.72 -12.74 2.12
CA ASP A 130 4.34 -13.82 2.91
C ASP A 130 5.58 -13.33 3.66
N GLN A 131 6.44 -12.56 2.98
CA GLN A 131 7.60 -11.93 3.59
C GLN A 131 7.20 -10.94 4.68
N PHE A 132 6.17 -10.13 4.44
CA PHE A 132 5.64 -9.20 5.44
C PHE A 132 5.04 -9.93 6.64
N GLU A 133 4.22 -10.95 6.40
CA GLU A 133 3.58 -11.77 7.43
C GLU A 133 4.61 -12.45 8.32
N SER A 134 5.67 -13.04 7.77
CA SER A 134 6.71 -13.71 8.56
C SER A 134 7.44 -12.75 9.52
N ILE A 135 7.51 -11.46 9.19
CA ILE A 135 8.14 -10.44 10.04
C ILE A 135 7.12 -9.83 11.01
N MET A 136 5.92 -9.51 10.52
CA MET A 136 4.93 -8.73 11.29
C MET A 136 4.04 -9.60 12.17
N CYS A 137 3.94 -10.90 11.88
CA CYS A 137 3.05 -11.85 12.53
C CYS A 137 1.59 -11.34 12.50
N VAL A 138 1.09 -11.05 11.31
CA VAL A 138 -0.32 -10.69 11.02
C VAL A 138 -0.74 -11.33 9.69
N ASP A 139 -2.04 -11.49 9.43
CA ASP A 139 -2.58 -11.82 8.10
C ASP A 139 -2.86 -10.54 7.30
N PRO A 140 -1.92 -10.06 6.45
CA PRO A 140 -2.08 -8.77 5.79
C PRO A 140 -3.14 -8.81 4.68
N ILE A 141 -3.33 -9.94 3.98
CA ILE A 141 -4.36 -10.04 2.94
C ILE A 141 -5.75 -10.12 3.59
N GLY A 142 -5.89 -10.84 4.70
CA GLY A 142 -7.09 -10.81 5.53
C GLY A 142 -7.41 -9.41 6.03
N GLN A 143 -6.41 -8.61 6.43
CA GLN A 143 -6.60 -7.21 6.81
C GLN A 143 -7.13 -6.35 5.64
N ILE A 144 -6.69 -6.58 4.40
CA ILE A 144 -7.24 -5.90 3.21
C ILE A 144 -8.73 -6.24 3.03
N ILE A 145 -9.11 -7.51 3.23
CA ILE A 145 -10.51 -7.93 3.16
C ILE A 145 -11.34 -7.32 4.30
N GLN A 146 -10.83 -7.32 5.53
CA GLN A 146 -11.49 -6.64 6.66
C GLN A 146 -11.67 -5.14 6.40
N ALA A 147 -10.70 -4.49 5.75
CA ALA A 147 -10.82 -3.08 5.37
C ALA A 147 -11.96 -2.89 4.36
N LYS A 148 -12.09 -3.78 3.36
CA LYS A 148 -13.22 -3.79 2.43
C LYS A 148 -14.56 -3.94 3.15
N GLU A 149 -14.66 -4.87 4.11
CA GLU A 149 -15.88 -5.08 4.92
C GLU A 149 -16.24 -3.85 5.75
N LYS A 150 -15.23 -3.09 6.21
CA LYS A 150 -15.40 -1.80 6.91
C LYS A 150 -15.63 -0.60 5.97
N GLY A 151 -15.76 -0.83 4.66
CA GLY A 151 -16.15 0.19 3.69
C GLY A 151 -15.02 0.75 2.81
N ALA A 152 -13.81 0.17 2.85
CA ALA A 152 -12.79 0.47 1.86
C ALA A 152 -13.19 -0.04 0.46
N ILE A 153 -12.77 0.68 -0.57
CA ILE A 153 -13.02 0.30 -1.98
C ILE A 153 -11.81 -0.48 -2.49
N LEU A 154 -12.03 -1.70 -3.00
CA LEU A 154 -11.00 -2.44 -3.75
C LEU A 154 -11.29 -2.30 -5.26
N ASP A 155 -10.44 -1.57 -5.98
CA ASP A 155 -10.53 -1.42 -7.42
C ASP A 155 -9.52 -2.34 -8.12
N THR A 156 -10.04 -3.39 -8.75
CA THR A 156 -9.27 -4.40 -9.50
C THR A 156 -9.29 -4.17 -11.01
N SER A 157 -9.94 -3.11 -11.50
CA SER A 157 -10.14 -2.86 -12.94
C SER A 157 -8.87 -2.44 -13.68
N SER A 158 -7.76 -2.25 -12.96
CA SER A 158 -6.50 -1.79 -13.52
C SER A 158 -5.73 -2.89 -14.27
N ASN A 159 -5.95 -4.17 -13.95
CA ASN A 159 -5.29 -5.32 -14.59
C ASN A 159 -3.74 -5.17 -14.64
N GLY A 160 -3.11 -5.21 -13.48
CA GLY A 160 -1.64 -5.18 -13.32
C GLY A 160 -1.10 -3.92 -12.65
N PHE A 161 0.19 -3.96 -12.30
CA PHE A 161 0.85 -2.92 -11.51
C PHE A 161 0.93 -1.55 -12.22
N HIS A 162 1.24 -1.52 -13.52
CA HIS A 162 1.47 -0.27 -14.26
C HIS A 162 0.21 0.59 -14.35
N ASN A 163 -0.88 0.03 -14.85
CA ASN A 163 -2.16 0.72 -15.00
C ASN A 163 -2.70 1.22 -13.65
N ARG A 164 -2.52 0.40 -12.61
CA ARG A 164 -2.88 0.73 -11.24
C ARG A 164 -2.09 1.94 -10.74
N ASN A 165 -0.77 1.95 -10.97
CA ASN A 165 0.10 3.06 -10.60
C ASN A 165 -0.28 4.36 -11.33
N THR A 166 -0.72 4.28 -12.59
CA THR A 166 -1.24 5.44 -13.32
C THR A 166 -2.53 6.02 -12.72
N LYS A 167 -3.36 5.22 -12.03
CA LYS A 167 -4.50 5.76 -11.28
C LYS A 167 -4.04 6.46 -10.00
N ILE A 168 -3.14 5.83 -9.25
CA ILE A 168 -2.59 6.38 -8.00
C ILE A 168 -1.88 7.72 -8.24
N SER A 169 -1.14 7.85 -9.34
CA SER A 169 -0.35 9.06 -9.65
C SER A 169 -1.18 10.34 -9.85
N LYS A 170 -2.51 10.21 -10.04
CA LYS A 170 -3.46 11.33 -10.23
C LYS A 170 -3.92 12.00 -8.92
N SER A 171 -3.38 11.55 -7.79
CA SER A 171 -3.70 12.10 -6.46
C SER A 171 -3.16 13.51 -6.27
N ASP A 172 -3.80 14.27 -5.38
CA ASP A 172 -3.43 15.66 -5.09
C ASP A 172 -2.13 15.75 -4.30
N LEU A 173 -1.90 14.81 -3.39
CA LEU A 173 -0.66 14.63 -2.66
C LEU A 173 -0.13 13.21 -2.85
N ILE A 174 1.19 13.06 -2.81
CA ILE A 174 1.85 11.75 -2.82
C ILE A 174 2.88 11.68 -1.69
N VAL A 175 2.77 10.64 -0.86
CA VAL A 175 3.76 10.24 0.13
C VAL A 175 4.42 8.94 -0.34
N ALA A 176 5.75 8.91 -0.36
CA ALA A 176 6.52 7.75 -0.80
C ALA A 176 7.49 7.28 0.29
N PHE A 177 7.40 6.00 0.67
CA PHE A 177 8.32 5.34 1.61
C PHE A 177 9.26 4.37 0.88
N THR A 178 10.54 4.74 0.75
CA THR A 178 11.55 3.89 0.08
C THR A 178 12.94 4.10 0.67
N PHE A 179 13.94 3.37 0.18
CA PHE A 179 15.34 3.53 0.60
C PHE A 179 16.16 4.57 -0.18
N GLY A 180 15.59 5.19 -1.22
CA GLY A 180 16.21 6.36 -1.85
C GLY A 180 16.42 7.52 -0.85
N GLU A 181 17.28 8.48 -1.18
CA GLU A 181 17.61 9.59 -0.27
C GLU A 181 16.58 10.72 -0.36
N ASP A 182 16.43 11.33 -1.54
CA ASP A 182 15.52 12.47 -1.76
C ASP A 182 14.24 12.11 -2.54
N GLN A 183 14.23 10.91 -3.14
CA GLN A 183 13.13 10.41 -3.95
C GLN A 183 13.17 8.88 -4.04
N PRO A 184 12.10 8.23 -4.52
CA PRO A 184 12.13 6.81 -4.82
C PRO A 184 13.26 6.41 -5.78
N GLU A 185 13.83 5.23 -5.58
CA GLU A 185 14.97 4.74 -6.36
C GLU A 185 14.64 4.58 -7.85
N ILE A 186 15.53 5.07 -8.71
CA ILE A 186 15.38 4.99 -10.17
C ILE A 186 15.27 3.52 -10.60
N GLY A 187 14.33 3.24 -11.50
CA GLY A 187 14.07 1.88 -12.01
C GLY A 187 13.06 1.09 -11.18
N THR A 188 12.53 1.64 -10.08
CA THR A 188 11.44 1.02 -9.33
C THR A 188 10.05 1.48 -9.83
N GLY A 189 9.04 0.61 -9.69
CA GLY A 189 7.65 0.99 -10.01
C GLY A 189 7.12 2.15 -9.14
N THR A 190 7.67 2.32 -7.93
CA THR A 190 7.38 3.47 -7.06
C THR A 190 7.92 4.77 -7.67
N HIS A 191 9.15 4.76 -8.18
CA HIS A 191 9.73 5.91 -8.90
C HIS A 191 8.97 6.24 -10.18
N GLU A 192 8.50 5.23 -10.93
CA GLU A 192 7.65 5.47 -12.09
C GLU A 192 6.34 6.17 -11.71
N THR A 193 5.67 5.72 -10.65
CA THR A 193 4.45 6.35 -10.11
C THR A 193 4.72 7.81 -9.70
N TRP A 194 5.81 8.02 -8.97
CA TRP A 194 6.27 9.33 -8.51
C TRP A 194 6.55 10.32 -9.66
N LYS A 195 7.15 9.82 -10.75
CA LYS A 195 7.47 10.61 -11.94
C LYS A 195 6.23 10.91 -12.78
N GLN A 196 5.31 9.95 -12.91
CA GLN A 196 4.06 10.13 -13.65
C GLN A 196 3.10 11.11 -12.97
N SER A 197 3.24 11.31 -11.66
CA SER A 197 2.39 12.24 -10.94
C SER A 197 2.64 13.69 -11.33
N LEU A 198 1.56 14.36 -11.70
CA LEU A 198 1.52 15.81 -11.96
C LEU A 198 1.37 16.63 -10.67
N SER A 199 1.24 15.97 -9.50
CA SER A 199 1.17 16.67 -8.23
C SER A 199 2.47 17.44 -7.97
N LYS A 200 2.30 18.68 -7.51
CA LYS A 200 3.40 19.50 -6.99
C LYS A 200 3.71 19.21 -5.51
N LYS A 201 2.85 18.43 -4.84
CA LYS A 201 2.90 18.11 -3.41
C LYS A 201 3.32 16.65 -3.24
N LYS A 202 4.62 16.40 -3.43
CA LYS A 202 5.21 15.06 -3.34
C LYS A 202 6.22 15.04 -2.21
N TYR A 203 6.09 14.06 -1.31
CA TYR A 203 6.87 13.95 -0.09
C TYR A 203 7.49 12.57 -0.04
N HIS A 204 8.81 12.54 0.12
CA HIS A 204 9.57 11.31 0.17
C HIS A 204 10.16 11.15 1.56
N TYR A 205 10.01 9.95 2.12
CA TYR A 205 10.53 9.58 3.43
C TYR A 205 11.46 8.39 3.26
N SER A 206 12.74 8.62 3.54
CA SER A 206 13.78 7.61 3.41
C SER A 206 13.77 6.64 4.59
N LEU A 207 13.79 5.35 4.27
CA LEU A 207 13.87 4.25 5.23
C LEU A 207 15.32 3.96 5.65
N SER A 208 16.32 4.49 4.93
CA SER A 208 17.75 4.17 5.12
C SER A 208 18.33 4.63 6.45
N LYS A 209 17.63 5.51 7.18
CA LYS A 209 18.07 6.03 8.49
C LYS A 209 17.52 5.24 9.67
N ILE A 210 16.65 4.26 9.43
CA ILE A 210 16.08 3.43 10.48
C ILE A 210 17.08 2.33 10.80
N THR A 211 17.88 2.55 11.84
CA THR A 211 18.79 1.52 12.35
C THR A 211 18.01 0.49 13.15
N THR A 212 18.08 -0.76 12.72
CA THR A 212 17.57 -1.88 13.50
C THR A 212 18.43 -2.01 14.76
N ARG A 213 17.85 -1.83 15.95
CA ARG A 213 18.50 -2.34 17.17
C ARG A 213 18.34 -3.85 17.15
N SER A 214 19.45 -4.53 16.83
CA SER A 214 19.61 -5.98 17.00
C SER A 214 19.39 -6.40 18.45
#